data_AF-A0A6J4IYZ7-F1
#
_entry.id   AF-A0A6J4IYZ7-F1
#
_cell.length_a   1.000
_cell.length_b   1.000
_cell.length_c   1.000
_cell.angle_alpha   90.00
_cell.angle_beta   90.00
_cell.angle_gamma   90.00
#
_symmetry.space_group_name_H-M   'P 1'
#
loop_
_entity.id
_entity.type
_entity.pdbx_description
1 polymer ?
#
loop_
_entity_poly.entity_id
_entity_poly.type
_entity_poly.pdbx_seq_one_letter_code
_entity_poly.pdbx_strand_id
1 'polypeptide(L)'
;MRNKPVVVVLSLGVLAIMLGIGTLLASTVSPEDAPYDTGQRIEATRQEIRQTNAAGADDSADIYYVVEPSGNTPPSTPTPWTEDINNVDHRLPVDAPSRSSLGARDRESYDNVVDQFVVEENPRYKARDDIPISNDADTQACAVEFVGSGTSACLPPSFTTYCHTFVWDVTRAMGVELPYWVDENGDPNGLVLTEQGWEIWFPAYWMSANAINQWLNRKGPESGWREVSAAKAQELANLGHPTVVSVYELQGFGHVGIVRPGERLNGPALAQAGTSNANYAYVYDFFPRKDTQFFVHD
;
A
#
# COMPACT_ATOMS: atom_id res chain seq x y z
N MET A 1 -27.43 1.13 64.74
CA MET A 1 -27.00 2.11 63.71
C MET A 1 -27.84 1.83 62.47
N ARG A 2 -28.65 2.79 62.06
CA ARG A 2 -29.80 2.62 61.14
C ARG A 2 -29.37 2.89 59.69
N ASN A 3 -29.75 1.99 58.79
CA ASN A 3 -29.68 2.16 57.34
C ASN A 3 -30.55 3.35 56.90
N LYS A 4 -30.02 4.20 56.01
CA LYS A 4 -30.79 5.23 55.31
C LYS A 4 -31.25 4.68 53.95
N PRO A 5 -32.54 4.82 53.57
CA PRO A 5 -32.97 4.59 52.20
C PRO A 5 -32.77 5.87 51.35
N VAL A 6 -32.37 5.67 50.09
CA VAL A 6 -32.36 6.70 49.04
C VAL A 6 -33.72 6.68 48.35
N VAL A 7 -34.34 7.85 48.23
CA VAL A 7 -35.62 8.10 47.57
C VAL A 7 -35.35 8.43 46.11
N VAL A 8 -35.96 7.70 45.17
CA VAL A 8 -35.98 8.03 43.73
C VAL A 8 -37.31 8.71 43.44
N VAL A 9 -37.25 9.93 42.91
CA VAL A 9 -38.42 10.72 42.49
C VAL A 9 -38.66 10.47 41.00
N LEU A 10 -39.82 9.91 40.65
CA LEU A 10 -40.33 9.83 39.29
C LEU A 10 -41.15 11.08 38.99
N SER A 11 -40.76 11.87 37.98
CA SER A 11 -41.61 12.94 37.45
C SER A 11 -42.48 12.42 36.32
N LEU A 12 -43.79 12.47 36.52
CA LEU A 12 -44.84 12.29 35.51
C LEU A 12 -45.29 13.65 34.97
N GLY A 13 -45.50 13.73 33.66
CA GLY A 13 -46.14 14.84 32.95
C GLY A 13 -45.45 15.04 31.60
N VAL A 14 -46.12 15.14 30.45
CA VAL A 14 -47.47 15.61 30.16
C VAL A 14 -47.98 14.95 28.87
N LEU A 15 -49.27 14.62 28.90
CA LEU A 15 -50.13 14.13 27.83
C LEU A 15 -50.48 15.24 26.83
N ALA A 16 -50.31 15.02 25.53
CA ALA A 16 -50.84 15.89 24.47
C ALA A 16 -51.35 15.10 23.26
N ILE A 17 -52.68 14.98 23.21
CA ILE A 17 -53.61 15.21 22.09
C ILE A 17 -53.26 14.63 20.69
N MET A 18 -54.04 13.61 20.33
CA MET A 18 -54.31 13.13 18.97
C MET A 18 -55.07 14.15 18.12
N LEU A 19 -54.67 14.32 16.85
CA LEU A 19 -55.55 14.39 15.66
C LEU A 19 -54.70 14.63 14.39
N GLY A 20 -54.90 13.80 13.36
CA GLY A 20 -54.87 14.29 11.97
C GLY A 20 -54.08 13.52 10.91
N ILE A 21 -54.84 12.77 10.09
CA ILE A 21 -54.75 12.69 8.62
C ILE A 21 -53.64 11.80 8.02
N GLY A 22 -54.09 10.83 7.21
CA GLY A 22 -53.25 9.86 6.53
C GLY A 22 -52.41 10.44 5.39
N THR A 23 -51.47 9.65 4.89
CA THR A 23 -51.37 9.14 3.50
C THR A 23 -50.00 8.46 3.32
N LEU A 24 -49.98 7.31 2.63
CA LEU A 24 -48.83 6.58 2.05
C LEU A 24 -47.66 6.17 2.98
N LEU A 25 -47.58 4.88 3.31
CA LEU A 25 -46.30 4.22 3.57
C LEU A 25 -45.99 3.29 2.39
N ALA A 26 -45.06 3.77 1.56
CA ALA A 26 -44.28 2.94 0.65
C ALA A 26 -43.39 2.00 1.48
N SER A 27 -43.16 0.81 0.93
CA SER A 27 -42.30 -0.23 1.51
C SER A 27 -40.90 0.30 1.81
N THR A 28 -40.49 0.27 3.06
CA THR A 28 -39.09 0.45 3.46
C THR A 28 -38.35 -0.85 3.19
N VAL A 29 -37.65 -0.93 2.06
CA VAL A 29 -36.56 -1.89 1.88
C VAL A 29 -35.36 -1.34 2.66
N SER A 30 -34.84 -2.15 3.58
CA SER A 30 -33.64 -1.86 4.37
C SER A 30 -32.42 -1.71 3.43
N PRO A 31 -31.59 -0.65 3.55
CA PRO A 31 -30.47 -0.42 2.65
C PRO A 31 -29.21 -1.24 2.97
N GLU A 32 -29.29 -2.33 3.75
CA GLU A 32 -28.11 -3.09 4.19
C GLU A 32 -27.64 -4.20 3.23
N ASP A 33 -28.33 -4.43 2.09
CA ASP A 33 -27.98 -5.53 1.16
C ASP A 33 -27.82 -5.10 -0.31
N ALA A 34 -27.57 -3.81 -0.60
CA ALA A 34 -27.27 -3.40 -1.97
C ALA A 34 -25.81 -3.78 -2.32
N PRO A 35 -25.54 -4.56 -3.38
CA PRO A 35 -24.18 -4.87 -3.79
C PRO A 35 -23.43 -3.57 -4.09
N TYR A 36 -22.20 -3.48 -3.58
CA TYR A 36 -21.27 -2.38 -3.78
C TYR A 36 -20.92 -2.27 -5.27
N ASP A 37 -21.68 -1.50 -6.04
CA ASP A 37 -21.44 -1.28 -7.47
C ASP A 37 -20.35 -0.21 -7.66
N THR A 38 -19.10 -0.66 -7.58
CA THR A 38 -17.90 0.15 -7.80
C THR A 38 -17.89 0.82 -9.18
N GLY A 39 -18.55 0.21 -10.19
CA GLY A 39 -18.55 0.69 -11.56
C GLY A 39 -19.31 2.00 -11.75
N GLN A 40 -20.49 2.14 -11.13
CA GLN A 40 -21.28 3.36 -11.24
C GLN A 40 -20.63 4.56 -10.54
N ARG A 41 -19.93 4.31 -9.42
CA ARG A 41 -19.20 5.37 -8.71
C ARG A 41 -17.99 5.87 -9.49
N ILE A 42 -17.27 4.97 -10.16
CA ILE A 42 -16.16 5.33 -11.06
C ILE A 42 -16.65 6.23 -12.19
N GLU A 43 -17.80 5.94 -12.81
CA GLU A 43 -18.31 6.77 -13.92
C GLU A 43 -18.84 8.14 -13.45
N ALA A 44 -19.47 8.21 -12.27
CA ALA A 44 -19.86 9.49 -11.66
C ALA A 44 -18.64 10.37 -11.35
N THR A 45 -17.57 9.79 -10.79
CA THR A 45 -16.31 10.49 -10.52
C THR A 45 -15.62 10.95 -11.80
N ARG A 46 -15.67 10.17 -12.89
CA ARG A 46 -15.17 10.59 -14.22
C ARG A 46 -15.91 11.82 -14.76
N GLN A 47 -17.21 11.97 -14.47
CA GLN A 47 -17.99 13.13 -14.92
C GLN A 47 -17.66 14.39 -14.10
N GLU A 48 -17.46 14.27 -12.78
CA GLU A 48 -17.03 15.40 -11.92
C GLU A 48 -15.61 15.88 -12.26
N ILE A 49 -14.69 14.96 -12.60
CA ILE A 49 -13.31 15.32 -12.97
C ILE A 49 -13.28 16.09 -14.30
N ARG A 50 -14.11 15.71 -15.28
CA ARG A 50 -14.25 16.47 -16.54
C ARG A 50 -14.76 17.91 -16.31
N GLN A 51 -15.55 18.13 -15.27
CA GLN A 51 -16.04 19.46 -14.91
C GLN A 51 -15.00 20.29 -14.16
N THR A 52 -14.10 19.65 -13.40
CA THR A 52 -13.10 20.32 -12.56
C THR A 52 -11.83 20.70 -13.33
N ASN A 53 -11.41 19.90 -14.32
CA ASN A 53 -10.21 20.18 -15.12
C ASN A 53 -10.36 21.35 -16.12
N ALA A 54 -11.54 21.96 -16.20
CA ALA A 54 -11.75 23.21 -16.93
C ALA A 54 -11.30 24.47 -16.16
N ALA A 55 -10.84 24.34 -14.89
CA ALA A 55 -10.81 25.49 -13.96
C ALA A 55 -9.46 25.84 -13.31
N GLY A 56 -8.31 25.25 -13.65
CA GLY A 56 -7.05 25.80 -13.11
C GLY A 56 -5.78 24.97 -13.31
N ALA A 57 -4.86 25.54 -14.07
CA ALA A 57 -3.44 25.24 -14.01
C ALA A 57 -2.74 26.52 -13.53
N ASP A 58 -1.93 26.44 -12.47
CA ASP A 58 -0.94 27.46 -12.16
C ASP A 58 0.35 26.79 -11.64
N ASP A 59 1.44 27.43 -11.99
CA ASP A 59 2.79 26.93 -12.24
C ASP A 59 3.72 27.57 -11.19
N SER A 60 4.50 26.79 -10.46
CA SER A 60 5.57 27.34 -9.61
C SER A 60 6.80 26.44 -9.68
N ALA A 61 7.86 27.00 -10.25
CA ALA A 61 9.14 26.37 -10.46
C ALA A 61 10.02 26.58 -9.22
N ASP A 62 10.45 25.48 -8.60
CA ASP A 62 11.50 25.48 -7.58
C ASP A 62 12.77 24.80 -8.10
N ILE A 63 13.90 25.50 -7.90
CA ILE A 63 15.25 25.13 -8.32
C ILE A 63 15.87 24.20 -7.28
N TYR A 64 16.38 23.03 -7.69
CA TYR A 64 17.09 22.08 -6.82
C TYR A 64 18.61 22.12 -7.07
N TYR A 65 19.39 22.05 -5.98
CA TYR A 65 20.85 21.88 -6.00
C TYR A 65 21.22 20.40 -6.08
N VAL A 66 22.17 20.07 -6.96
CA VAL A 66 22.77 18.73 -7.10
C VAL A 66 23.89 18.57 -6.06
N VAL A 67 23.82 17.51 -5.25
CA VAL A 67 24.92 17.07 -4.39
C VAL A 67 25.47 15.77 -5.00
N GLU A 68 26.76 15.75 -5.34
CA GLU A 68 27.42 14.54 -5.86
C GLU A 68 27.72 13.54 -4.73
N PRO A 69 27.48 12.24 -4.92
CA PRO A 69 27.83 11.23 -3.93
C PRO A 69 29.31 10.86 -3.99
N SER A 70 30.03 11.06 -2.88
CA SER A 70 31.37 10.52 -2.65
C SER A 70 31.29 9.02 -2.40
N GLY A 71 32.05 8.22 -3.17
CA GLY A 71 31.93 6.77 -3.23
C GLY A 71 32.50 5.98 -2.04
N ASN A 72 32.13 4.69 -2.01
CA ASN A 72 33.06 3.56 -1.87
C ASN A 72 32.34 2.20 -2.08
N THR A 73 32.85 1.47 -3.08
CA THR A 73 32.80 0.00 -3.36
C THR A 73 31.46 -0.78 -3.39
N PRO A 74 31.18 -1.55 -4.47
CA PRO A 74 29.98 -2.37 -4.60
C PRO A 74 30.10 -3.69 -3.80
N PRO A 75 29.01 -4.21 -3.18
CA PRO A 75 29.02 -5.56 -2.66
C PRO A 75 28.85 -6.59 -3.80
N SER A 76 29.81 -7.51 -3.83
CA SER A 76 29.75 -8.96 -4.16
C SER A 76 28.66 -9.50 -5.10
N THR A 77 29.15 -10.20 -6.14
CA THR A 77 28.62 -11.35 -6.91
C THR A 77 27.10 -11.65 -6.85
N PRO A 78 26.39 -11.75 -8.00
CA PRO A 78 24.96 -12.06 -8.02
C PRO A 78 24.71 -13.46 -7.45
N THR A 79 23.86 -13.46 -6.45
CA THR A 79 23.31 -14.60 -5.74
C THR A 79 22.31 -15.39 -6.59
N PRO A 80 21.97 -16.67 -6.26
CA PRO A 80 21.02 -17.48 -7.01
C PRO A 80 19.61 -16.97 -6.71
N TRP A 81 18.95 -16.48 -7.73
CA TRP A 81 17.56 -16.07 -7.68
C TRP A 81 16.66 -17.28 -7.97
N THR A 82 15.40 -17.26 -7.53
CA THR A 82 14.44 -18.23 -8.06
C THR A 82 14.13 -17.80 -9.50
N GLU A 83 14.44 -18.65 -10.49
CA GLU A 83 14.37 -18.35 -11.94
C GLU A 83 12.96 -17.97 -12.47
N ASP A 84 11.94 -17.82 -11.61
CA ASP A 84 10.55 -17.63 -12.02
C ASP A 84 9.90 -16.42 -11.34
N ILE A 85 9.68 -15.35 -12.12
CA ILE A 85 8.85 -14.18 -11.73
C ILE A 85 7.38 -14.54 -11.45
N ASN A 86 6.94 -15.74 -11.83
CA ASN A 86 5.60 -16.27 -11.54
C ASN A 86 5.57 -17.10 -10.26
N ASN A 87 6.68 -17.19 -9.51
CA ASN A 87 6.70 -17.91 -8.24
C ASN A 87 5.65 -17.33 -7.29
N VAL A 88 4.67 -18.15 -6.93
CA VAL A 88 3.54 -17.76 -6.08
C VAL A 88 3.86 -17.82 -4.58
N ASP A 89 5.05 -18.30 -4.20
CA ASP A 89 5.56 -18.13 -2.84
C ASP A 89 6.01 -16.69 -2.64
N HIS A 90 5.08 -15.84 -2.19
CA HIS A 90 5.29 -14.42 -1.94
C HIS A 90 6.29 -14.15 -0.81
N ARG A 91 6.66 -15.16 -0.02
CA ARG A 91 7.66 -15.04 1.06
C ARG A 91 9.08 -14.95 0.52
N LEU A 92 9.28 -15.39 -0.72
CA LEU A 92 10.59 -15.47 -1.36
C LEU A 92 10.72 -14.43 -2.48
N PRO A 93 11.92 -13.87 -2.67
CA PRO A 93 12.18 -12.92 -3.73
C PRO A 93 12.26 -13.65 -5.08
N VAL A 94 11.86 -12.97 -6.14
CA VAL A 94 11.94 -13.49 -7.52
C VAL A 94 13.17 -12.97 -8.25
N ASP A 95 13.68 -13.74 -9.22
CA ASP A 95 14.67 -13.25 -10.19
C ASP A 95 14.00 -12.27 -11.15
N ALA A 96 14.27 -10.98 -11.03
CA ALA A 96 13.86 -10.01 -12.04
C ALA A 96 14.90 -9.94 -13.17
N PRO A 97 14.59 -10.34 -14.42
CA PRO A 97 15.53 -10.25 -15.53
C PRO A 97 15.94 -8.81 -15.86
N SER A 98 15.00 -7.87 -15.79
CA SER A 98 15.27 -6.44 -15.94
C SER A 98 15.55 -5.85 -14.57
N ARG A 99 16.68 -5.14 -14.45
CA ARG A 99 17.10 -4.49 -13.21
C ARG A 99 17.63 -3.09 -13.49
N SER A 100 17.51 -2.23 -12.49
CA SER A 100 18.14 -0.92 -12.47
C SER A 100 19.08 -0.83 -11.28
N SER A 101 20.14 -0.03 -11.42
CA SER A 101 21.12 0.21 -10.35
C SER A 101 21.14 1.69 -10.00
N LEU A 102 21.46 2.04 -8.75
CA LEU A 102 21.46 3.42 -8.25
C LEU A 102 22.14 4.44 -9.19
N GLY A 103 23.25 4.06 -9.84
CA GLY A 103 24.01 4.94 -10.73
C GLY A 103 23.58 4.94 -12.21
N ALA A 104 22.60 4.13 -12.61
CA ALA A 104 22.17 3.97 -14.00
C ALA A 104 20.64 4.00 -14.15
N ARG A 105 19.96 4.72 -13.26
CA ARG A 105 18.52 4.91 -13.32
C ARG A 105 18.15 5.89 -14.41
N ASP A 106 17.15 5.51 -15.18
CA ASP A 106 16.48 6.38 -16.13
C ASP A 106 15.02 5.95 -16.27
N ARG A 107 14.26 6.73 -17.05
CA ARG A 107 12.86 6.47 -17.34
C ARG A 107 12.64 5.06 -17.93
N GLU A 108 13.43 4.70 -18.93
CA GLU A 108 13.20 3.50 -19.74
C GLU A 108 13.50 2.23 -18.94
N SER A 109 14.62 2.21 -18.21
CA SER A 109 14.97 1.13 -17.29
C SER A 109 13.93 0.96 -16.18
N TYR A 110 13.37 2.06 -15.64
CA TYR A 110 12.33 1.97 -14.63
C TYR A 110 11.03 1.38 -15.22
N ASP A 111 10.56 1.87 -16.37
CA ASP A 111 9.39 1.31 -17.06
C ASP A 111 9.58 -0.19 -17.38
N ASN A 112 10.75 -0.57 -17.92
CA ASN A 112 11.08 -1.96 -18.21
C ASN A 112 11.10 -2.84 -16.94
N VAL A 113 11.56 -2.31 -15.81
CA VAL A 113 11.53 -3.03 -14.54
C VAL A 113 10.10 -3.26 -14.06
N VAL A 114 9.21 -2.29 -14.19
CA VAL A 114 7.79 -2.44 -13.78
C VAL A 114 7.07 -3.42 -14.71
N ASP A 115 7.22 -3.23 -16.03
CA ASP A 115 6.46 -3.98 -17.03
C ASP A 115 6.79 -5.47 -17.07
N GLN A 116 8.01 -5.87 -16.68
CA GLN A 116 8.41 -7.29 -16.64
C GLN A 116 7.54 -8.13 -15.70
N PHE A 117 6.97 -7.51 -14.66
CA PHE A 117 6.19 -8.21 -13.66
C PHE A 117 4.77 -8.51 -14.14
N VAL A 118 4.32 -7.88 -15.24
CA VAL A 118 3.01 -8.11 -15.87
C VAL A 118 1.89 -8.19 -14.82
N VAL A 119 1.80 -7.18 -13.96
CA VAL A 119 1.05 -7.25 -12.68
C VAL A 119 -0.41 -7.66 -12.84
N GLU A 120 -1.03 -7.36 -13.99
CA GLU A 120 -2.41 -7.72 -14.33
C GLU A 120 -2.61 -9.23 -14.57
N GLU A 121 -1.58 -9.92 -15.07
CA GLU A 121 -1.69 -11.31 -15.52
C GLU A 121 -0.87 -12.28 -14.67
N ASN A 122 0.16 -11.80 -13.99
CA ASN A 122 1.09 -12.65 -13.26
C ASN A 122 0.42 -13.32 -12.04
N PRO A 123 0.43 -14.67 -11.95
CA PRO A 123 -0.22 -15.41 -10.88
C PRO A 123 0.32 -15.08 -9.47
N ARG A 124 1.53 -14.54 -9.36
CA ARG A 124 2.11 -14.06 -8.10
C ARG A 124 1.30 -12.93 -7.45
N TYR A 125 0.61 -12.11 -8.26
CA TYR A 125 -0.12 -10.93 -7.78
C TYR A 125 -1.64 -11.08 -7.89
N LYS A 126 -2.14 -12.19 -8.42
CA LYS A 126 -3.58 -12.43 -8.54
C LYS A 126 -4.18 -12.72 -7.18
N ALA A 127 -5.35 -12.14 -6.90
CA ALA A 127 -6.16 -12.57 -5.77
C ALA A 127 -6.41 -14.08 -5.87
N ARG A 128 -6.23 -14.78 -4.75
CA ARG A 128 -6.30 -16.24 -4.69
C ARG A 128 -7.31 -16.65 -3.64
N ASP A 129 -8.39 -17.27 -4.10
CA ASP A 129 -9.41 -17.87 -3.23
C ASP A 129 -8.97 -19.25 -2.67
N ASP A 130 -7.86 -19.79 -3.20
CA ASP A 130 -7.40 -21.16 -2.97
C ASP A 130 -6.29 -21.28 -1.92
N ILE A 131 -5.78 -20.17 -1.37
CA ILE A 131 -4.87 -20.23 -0.22
C ILE A 131 -5.75 -20.47 1.00
N PRO A 132 -5.76 -21.69 1.59
CA PRO A 132 -6.49 -21.91 2.82
C PRO A 132 -5.94 -20.92 3.83
N ILE A 133 -6.81 -20.19 4.53
CA ILE A 133 -6.42 -19.48 5.74
C ILE A 133 -5.83 -20.54 6.66
N SER A 134 -4.50 -20.69 6.67
CA SER A 134 -3.87 -21.72 7.46
C SER A 134 -3.99 -21.25 8.90
N ASN A 135 -4.72 -22.01 9.71
CA ASN A 135 -4.83 -21.78 11.14
C ASN A 135 -3.55 -22.23 11.88
N ASP A 136 -2.53 -22.69 11.15
CA ASP A 136 -1.24 -23.10 11.70
C ASP A 136 -0.50 -21.89 12.25
N ALA A 137 -0.16 -21.97 13.54
CA ALA A 137 0.58 -20.95 14.27
C ALA A 137 1.96 -20.64 13.64
N ASP A 138 2.50 -21.57 12.84
CA ASP A 138 3.79 -21.41 12.14
C ASP A 138 3.70 -20.57 10.86
N THR A 139 2.51 -20.45 10.26
CA THR A 139 2.25 -19.56 9.09
C THR A 139 1.58 -18.24 9.48
N GLN A 140 1.28 -18.07 10.77
CA GLN A 140 0.88 -16.80 11.36
C GLN A 140 2.10 -15.88 11.44
N ALA A 141 2.59 -15.42 10.28
CA ALA A 141 3.46 -14.27 10.20
C ALA A 141 2.65 -13.07 10.71
N CYS A 142 2.72 -12.82 12.02
CA CYS A 142 2.10 -11.64 12.58
C CYS A 142 2.75 -10.43 11.91
N ALA A 143 1.94 -9.63 11.22
CA ALA A 143 2.36 -8.31 10.81
C ALA A 143 2.72 -7.55 12.09
N VAL A 144 3.99 -7.16 12.22
CA VAL A 144 4.35 -6.17 13.22
C VAL A 144 3.85 -4.85 12.70
N GLU A 145 2.67 -4.45 13.16
CA GLU A 145 2.45 -3.02 13.28
C GLU A 145 3.40 -2.55 14.38
N PHE A 146 4.37 -1.73 14.00
CA PHE A 146 5.35 -1.05 14.87
C PHE A 146 4.68 -0.05 15.84
N VAL A 147 3.45 -0.30 16.27
CA VAL A 147 2.85 0.39 17.39
C VAL A 147 3.54 -0.19 18.62
N GLY A 148 4.17 0.66 19.42
CA GLY A 148 4.90 0.30 20.64
C GLY A 148 4.03 -0.30 21.77
N SER A 149 3.01 -1.09 21.43
CA SER A 149 2.09 -1.75 22.35
C SER A 149 2.40 -3.24 22.58
N GLY A 150 3.42 -3.81 21.92
CA GLY A 150 3.83 -5.20 22.19
C GLY A 150 2.78 -6.26 21.87
N THR A 151 1.79 -5.94 21.04
CA THR A 151 0.73 -6.87 20.63
C THR A 151 0.84 -7.14 19.14
N SER A 152 1.50 -8.23 18.79
CA SER A 152 1.53 -8.79 17.43
C SER A 152 0.12 -9.28 17.09
N ALA A 153 -0.67 -8.47 16.41
CA ALA A 153 -1.98 -8.89 15.92
C ALA A 153 -1.81 -9.61 14.59
N CYS A 154 -1.73 -10.94 14.64
CA CYS A 154 -1.92 -11.79 13.47
C CYS A 154 -3.37 -11.63 12.98
N LEU A 155 -3.63 -10.71 12.03
CA LEU A 155 -4.96 -10.58 11.43
C LEU A 155 -5.20 -11.75 10.47
N PRO A 156 -6.39 -12.40 10.51
CA PRO A 156 -6.71 -13.45 9.56
C PRO A 156 -6.82 -12.86 8.14
N PRO A 157 -6.25 -13.53 7.12
CA PRO A 157 -6.17 -13.05 5.76
C PRO A 157 -7.49 -13.36 5.04
N SER A 158 -8.51 -12.52 5.17
CA SER A 158 -9.73 -12.69 4.36
C SER A 158 -9.71 -11.92 3.04
N PHE A 159 -8.67 -11.12 2.76
CA PHE A 159 -8.41 -10.50 1.46
C PHE A 159 -6.90 -10.34 1.24
N THR A 160 -6.24 -11.33 0.61
CA THR A 160 -4.82 -11.23 0.28
C THR A 160 -4.63 -10.29 -0.92
N THR A 161 -4.55 -9.00 -0.66
CA THR A 161 -3.98 -8.07 -1.64
C THR A 161 -2.46 -8.25 -1.64
N TYR A 162 -1.85 -8.35 -2.81
CA TYR A 162 -0.41 -8.58 -2.96
C TYR A 162 0.37 -7.29 -3.21
N CYS A 163 -0.20 -6.17 -2.77
CA CYS A 163 0.29 -4.84 -3.11
C CYS A 163 1.70 -4.60 -2.56
N HIS A 164 1.94 -5.03 -1.33
CA HIS A 164 3.26 -5.01 -0.70
C HIS A 164 4.26 -5.97 -1.37
N THR A 165 3.80 -7.14 -1.86
CA THR A 165 4.67 -8.11 -2.58
C THR A 165 5.12 -7.53 -3.92
N PHE A 166 4.19 -6.96 -4.69
CA PHE A 166 4.52 -6.30 -5.95
C PHE A 166 5.49 -5.14 -5.77
N VAL A 167 5.24 -4.28 -4.77
CA VAL A 167 6.16 -3.17 -4.48
C VAL A 167 7.52 -3.68 -4.01
N TRP A 168 7.59 -4.74 -3.21
CA TRP A 168 8.84 -5.37 -2.83
C TRP A 168 9.64 -5.86 -4.05
N ASP A 169 9.02 -6.64 -4.94
CA ASP A 169 9.70 -7.18 -6.11
C ASP A 169 10.23 -6.07 -7.03
N VAL A 170 9.43 -5.02 -7.28
CA VAL A 170 9.84 -3.87 -8.10
C VAL A 170 10.98 -3.11 -7.44
N THR A 171 10.87 -2.77 -6.16
CA THR A 171 11.90 -1.98 -5.47
C THR A 171 13.22 -2.75 -5.33
N ARG A 172 13.15 -4.07 -5.13
CA ARG A 172 14.30 -4.96 -5.16
C ARG A 172 14.95 -5.01 -6.55
N ALA A 173 14.16 -5.12 -7.62
CA ALA A 173 14.66 -5.07 -9.00
C ALA A 173 15.27 -3.70 -9.37
N MET A 174 14.82 -2.63 -8.71
CA MET A 174 15.41 -1.28 -8.82
C MET A 174 16.63 -1.05 -7.91
N GLY A 175 17.04 -2.06 -7.14
CA GLY A 175 18.20 -2.00 -6.24
C GLY A 175 18.01 -1.17 -4.99
N VAL A 176 16.77 -0.87 -4.59
CA VAL A 176 16.39 -0.11 -3.38
C VAL A 176 15.22 -0.75 -2.68
N GLU A 177 15.43 -2.01 -2.32
CA GLU A 177 14.42 -2.86 -1.71
C GLU A 177 13.72 -2.18 -0.53
N LEU A 178 12.38 -2.08 -0.61
CA LEU A 178 11.57 -1.90 0.58
C LEU A 178 11.52 -3.23 1.33
N PRO A 179 11.67 -3.23 2.66
CA PRO A 179 11.69 -4.48 3.40
C PRO A 179 10.36 -5.24 3.27
N TYR A 180 10.49 -6.54 3.08
CA TYR A 180 9.38 -7.50 3.17
C TYR A 180 9.41 -8.26 4.49
N TRP A 181 10.62 -8.55 4.97
CA TRP A 181 10.92 -9.17 6.25
C TRP A 181 11.78 -8.24 7.08
N VAL A 182 11.37 -7.98 8.32
CA VAL A 182 12.16 -7.19 9.28
C VAL A 182 12.38 -7.94 10.58
N ASP A 183 13.45 -7.60 11.29
CA ASP A 183 13.64 -8.05 12.67
C ASP A 183 12.79 -7.23 13.66
N GLU A 184 12.95 -7.49 14.97
CA GLU A 184 12.23 -6.80 16.05
C GLU A 184 12.49 -5.28 16.12
N ASN A 185 13.60 -4.80 15.54
CA ASN A 185 13.94 -3.39 15.47
C ASN A 185 13.45 -2.73 14.18
N GLY A 186 12.87 -3.52 13.28
CA GLY A 186 12.42 -3.03 11.99
C GLY A 186 13.48 -3.00 10.90
N ASP A 187 14.63 -3.62 11.15
CA ASP A 187 15.74 -3.62 10.20
C ASP A 187 15.58 -4.80 9.22
N PRO A 188 15.98 -4.65 7.94
CA PRO A 188 15.70 -5.59 6.85
C PRO A 188 16.55 -6.88 6.90
N ASN A 189 16.69 -7.50 8.06
CA ASN A 189 17.56 -8.67 8.30
C ASN A 189 16.81 -10.01 8.32
N GLY A 190 15.50 -10.01 8.08
CA GLY A 190 14.66 -11.20 8.28
C GLY A 190 14.78 -12.26 7.18
N LEU A 191 15.37 -11.93 6.03
CA LEU A 191 15.55 -12.85 4.90
C LEU A 191 17.03 -12.90 4.50
N VAL A 192 17.62 -14.09 4.59
CA VAL A 192 19.04 -14.34 4.33
C VAL A 192 19.15 -15.40 3.25
N LEU A 193 20.12 -15.24 2.36
CA LEU A 193 20.47 -16.30 1.42
C LEU A 193 21.60 -17.15 1.99
N THR A 194 21.38 -18.46 2.07
CA THR A 194 22.37 -19.45 2.47
C THR A 194 22.81 -20.30 1.28
N GLU A 195 23.75 -21.22 1.49
CA GLU A 195 24.11 -22.22 0.46
C GLU A 195 22.92 -23.13 0.09
N GLN A 196 21.93 -23.24 0.98
CA GLN A 196 20.73 -24.07 0.81
C GLN A 196 19.58 -23.31 0.15
N GLY A 197 19.73 -22.01 -0.10
CA GLY A 197 18.72 -21.14 -0.68
C GLY A 197 18.26 -20.06 0.29
N TRP A 198 17.07 -19.52 0.06
CA TRP A 198 16.52 -18.47 0.90
C TRP A 198 16.03 -19.04 2.24
N GLU A 199 16.50 -18.44 3.33
CA GLU A 199 16.09 -18.76 4.70
C GLU A 199 15.53 -17.52 5.39
N ILE A 200 14.42 -17.70 6.10
CA ILE A 200 13.83 -16.66 6.95
C ILE A 200 14.41 -16.85 8.36
N TRP A 201 15.09 -15.82 8.87
CA TRP A 201 15.81 -15.91 10.14
C TRP A 201 14.92 -15.44 11.29
N PHE A 202 14.61 -16.33 12.22
CA PHE A 202 13.66 -16.02 13.29
C PHE A 202 14.33 -15.35 14.50
N PRO A 203 13.73 -14.29 15.09
CA PRO A 203 12.43 -13.71 14.72
C PRO A 203 12.51 -12.80 13.49
N ALA A 204 11.67 -13.07 12.48
CA ALA A 204 11.42 -12.21 11.34
C ALA A 204 9.93 -11.95 11.21
N TYR A 205 9.59 -10.73 10.83
CA TYR A 205 8.22 -10.24 10.74
C TYR A 205 7.92 -9.80 9.32
N TRP A 206 6.82 -10.32 8.80
CA TRP A 206 6.30 -9.93 7.49
C TRP A 206 5.70 -8.53 7.56
N MET A 207 5.94 -7.72 6.52
CA MET A 207 5.44 -6.35 6.45
C MET A 207 4.13 -6.24 5.66
N SER A 208 3.05 -5.89 6.35
CA SER A 208 1.80 -5.45 5.73
C SER A 208 1.97 -4.08 5.04
N ALA A 209 0.98 -3.67 4.23
CA ALA A 209 0.98 -2.33 3.62
C ALA A 209 1.01 -1.21 4.67
N ASN A 210 0.26 -1.35 5.77
CA ASN A 210 0.38 -0.47 6.94
C ASN A 210 1.79 -0.46 7.52
N ALA A 211 2.41 -1.63 7.72
CA ALA A 211 3.77 -1.72 8.27
C ALA A 211 4.80 -1.04 7.35
N ILE A 212 4.68 -1.20 6.02
CA ILE A 212 5.51 -0.49 5.03
C ILE A 212 5.31 1.02 5.15
N ASN A 213 4.07 1.51 5.22
CA ASN A 213 3.82 2.94 5.39
C ASN A 213 4.53 3.48 6.64
N GLN A 214 4.37 2.80 7.78
CA GLN A 214 4.99 3.29 9.01
C GLN A 214 6.52 3.13 9.02
N TRP A 215 7.07 2.14 8.30
CA TRP A 215 8.51 2.00 8.11
C TRP A 215 9.05 3.13 7.26
N LEU A 216 8.40 3.45 6.12
CA LEU A 216 8.74 4.58 5.26
C LEU A 216 8.79 5.90 6.03
N ASN A 217 7.86 6.12 6.95
CA ASN A 217 7.82 7.33 7.77
C ASN A 217 8.90 7.40 8.87
N ARG A 218 9.40 6.26 9.38
CA ARG A 218 10.34 6.24 10.53
C ARG A 218 11.77 5.85 10.19
N LYS A 219 11.93 4.82 9.36
CA LYS A 219 13.21 4.20 8.97
C LYS A 219 13.57 4.52 7.52
N GLY A 220 12.57 4.88 6.70
CA GLY A 220 12.76 5.27 5.31
C GLY A 220 13.87 6.32 5.11
N PRO A 221 13.88 7.45 5.85
CA PRO A 221 14.91 8.49 5.68
C PRO A 221 16.34 7.99 5.91
N GLU A 222 16.54 7.09 6.89
CA GLU A 222 17.83 6.47 7.16
C GLU A 222 18.25 5.49 6.05
N SER A 223 17.27 5.01 5.29
CA SER A 223 17.42 4.06 4.19
C SER A 223 17.27 4.70 2.80
N GLY A 224 17.40 6.03 2.68
CA GLY A 224 17.36 6.75 1.41
C GLY A 224 15.96 7.11 0.88
N TRP A 225 14.89 6.71 1.57
CA TRP A 225 13.51 7.05 1.21
C TRP A 225 13.05 8.35 1.87
N ARG A 226 12.45 9.25 1.11
CA ARG A 226 11.86 10.48 1.65
C ARG A 226 10.49 10.77 1.08
N GLU A 227 9.64 11.38 1.90
CA GLU A 227 8.32 11.82 1.48
C GLU A 227 8.40 13.02 0.51
N VAL A 228 7.53 13.04 -0.49
CA VAL A 228 7.41 14.09 -1.50
C VAL A 228 5.96 14.41 -1.82
N SER A 229 5.73 15.55 -2.47
CA SER A 229 4.41 15.85 -3.04
C SER A 229 4.09 14.93 -4.22
N ALA A 230 2.80 14.77 -4.53
CA ALA A 230 2.35 14.00 -5.69
C ALA A 230 2.99 14.47 -7.02
N ALA A 231 3.12 15.79 -7.20
CA ALA A 231 3.73 16.35 -8.40
C ALA A 231 5.21 15.96 -8.50
N LYS A 232 5.95 16.07 -7.39
CA LYS A 232 7.37 15.71 -7.34
C LYS A 232 7.60 14.20 -7.45
N ALA A 233 6.69 13.39 -6.93
CA ALA A 233 6.69 11.94 -7.11
C ALA A 233 6.65 11.55 -8.60
N GLN A 234 5.73 12.14 -9.38
CA GLN A 234 5.68 11.87 -10.83
C GLN A 234 6.95 12.36 -11.54
N GLU A 235 7.42 13.56 -11.21
CA GLU A 235 8.63 14.14 -11.80
C GLU A 235 9.85 13.22 -11.60
N LEU A 236 10.06 12.73 -10.37
CA LEU A 236 11.20 11.88 -10.04
C LEU A 236 11.05 10.47 -10.63
N ALA A 237 9.84 9.90 -10.65
CA ALA A 237 9.58 8.66 -11.36
C ALA A 237 9.92 8.79 -12.85
N ASN A 238 9.59 9.93 -13.48
CA ASN A 238 9.94 10.22 -14.87
C ASN A 238 11.46 10.37 -15.11
N LEU A 239 12.24 10.58 -14.04
CA LEU A 239 13.71 10.63 -14.08
C LEU A 239 14.34 9.26 -13.71
N GLY A 240 13.54 8.22 -13.45
CA GLY A 240 14.01 6.89 -13.11
C GLY A 240 14.18 6.63 -11.61
N HIS A 241 13.78 7.57 -10.74
CA HIS A 241 13.85 7.35 -9.29
C HIS A 241 12.70 6.44 -8.83
N PRO A 242 13.01 5.32 -8.15
CA PRO A 242 12.00 4.45 -7.56
C PRO A 242 11.11 5.25 -6.63
N THR A 243 9.82 5.22 -6.93
CA THR A 243 8.83 6.05 -6.27
C THR A 243 7.63 5.19 -5.93
N VAL A 244 7.18 5.27 -4.68
CA VAL A 244 6.03 4.52 -4.17
C VAL A 244 4.95 5.46 -3.68
N VAL A 245 3.72 5.02 -3.80
CA VAL A 245 2.56 5.62 -3.14
C VAL A 245 2.16 4.72 -1.99
N SER A 246 1.75 5.30 -0.86
CA SER A 246 1.33 4.53 0.31
C SER A 246 0.26 5.27 1.10
N VAL A 247 -0.70 4.51 1.65
CA VAL A 247 -1.71 4.98 2.59
C VAL A 247 -1.78 4.04 3.79
N TYR A 248 -1.81 4.62 4.98
CA TYR A 248 -2.06 3.90 6.24
C TYR A 248 -3.56 3.92 6.56
N GLU A 249 -4.10 2.77 6.95
CA GLU A 249 -5.49 2.66 7.39
C GLU A 249 -5.57 1.99 8.75
N LEU A 250 -5.98 2.75 9.78
CA LEU A 250 -6.05 2.27 11.17
C LEU A 250 -6.98 1.06 11.37
N GLN A 251 -8.05 0.97 10.59
CA GLN A 251 -9.04 -0.12 10.66
C GLN A 251 -9.00 -1.03 9.42
N GLY A 252 -8.01 -0.82 8.55
CA GLY A 252 -7.86 -1.52 7.28
C GLY A 252 -6.47 -2.11 7.13
N PHE A 253 -6.15 -2.59 5.94
CA PHE A 253 -4.85 -3.21 5.64
C PHE A 253 -3.80 -2.20 5.16
N GLY A 254 -4.23 -0.96 4.87
CA GLY A 254 -3.43 0.01 4.12
C GLY A 254 -3.33 -0.37 2.65
N HIS A 255 -2.65 0.47 1.87
CA HIS A 255 -2.33 0.15 0.49
C HIS A 255 -1.00 0.79 0.06
N VAL A 256 -0.33 0.15 -0.89
CA VAL A 256 0.98 0.58 -1.39
C VAL A 256 1.07 0.21 -2.88
N GLY A 257 1.67 1.09 -3.68
CA GLY A 257 1.79 0.91 -5.13
C GLY A 257 3.03 1.60 -5.69
N ILE A 258 3.35 1.30 -6.94
CA ILE A 258 4.48 1.90 -7.65
C ILE A 258 4.01 3.12 -8.43
N VAL A 259 4.61 4.28 -8.15
CA VAL A 259 4.51 5.42 -9.05
C VAL A 259 5.48 5.19 -10.20
N ARG A 260 4.95 4.93 -11.39
CA ARG A 260 5.73 4.62 -12.59
C ARG A 260 5.97 5.88 -13.45
N PRO A 261 6.93 5.85 -14.36
CA PRO A 261 7.04 6.91 -15.36
C PRO A 261 5.76 7.05 -16.19
N GLY A 262 5.36 8.29 -16.48
CA GLY A 262 4.09 8.58 -17.12
C GLY A 262 3.67 10.05 -17.01
N GLU A 263 2.43 10.29 -17.43
CA GLU A 263 1.79 11.59 -17.28
C GLU A 263 0.99 11.66 -15.97
N ARG A 264 0.87 12.86 -15.40
CA ARG A 264 0.04 13.11 -14.21
C ARG A 264 -1.33 13.63 -14.66
N LEU A 265 -2.35 12.77 -14.63
CA LEU A 265 -3.74 13.18 -14.89
C LEU A 265 -4.55 13.18 -13.58
N ASN A 266 -5.05 12.03 -13.15
CA ASN A 266 -5.77 11.88 -11.88
C ASN A 266 -4.83 11.51 -10.73
N GLY A 267 -3.77 12.31 -10.55
CA GLY A 267 -2.62 11.96 -9.71
C GLY A 267 -1.49 11.31 -10.53
N PRO A 268 -0.39 10.89 -9.89
CA PRO A 268 0.70 10.21 -10.58
C PRO A 268 0.26 8.92 -11.28
N ALA A 269 0.97 8.53 -12.33
CA ALA A 269 0.83 7.24 -13.00
C ALA A 269 1.21 6.11 -12.04
N LEU A 270 0.43 5.03 -12.08
CA LEU A 270 0.44 3.96 -11.10
C LEU A 270 0.55 2.59 -11.76
N ALA A 271 1.33 1.71 -11.14
CA ALA A 271 1.16 0.25 -11.22
C ALA A 271 0.88 -0.31 -9.82
N GLN A 272 -0.06 -1.24 -9.67
CA GLN A 272 -0.48 -1.77 -8.36
C GLN A 272 -1.06 -3.19 -8.42
N ALA A 273 -0.96 -3.92 -7.29
CA ALA A 273 -1.45 -5.28 -7.09
C ALA A 273 -2.43 -5.41 -5.90
N GLY A 274 -3.62 -4.85 -6.03
CA GLY A 274 -4.61 -4.67 -4.97
C GLY A 274 -5.80 -5.63 -5.13
N THR A 275 -7.00 -5.16 -4.79
CA THR A 275 -8.26 -5.86 -5.11
C THR A 275 -8.46 -6.04 -6.61
N SER A 276 -7.94 -5.10 -7.39
CA SER A 276 -7.74 -5.23 -8.82
C SER A 276 -6.31 -4.84 -9.14
N ASN A 277 -5.73 -5.48 -10.15
CA ASN A 277 -4.38 -5.19 -10.60
C ASN A 277 -4.45 -4.22 -11.77
N ALA A 278 -3.48 -3.31 -11.84
CA ALA A 278 -3.34 -2.38 -12.95
C ALA A 278 -1.86 -2.15 -13.21
N ASN A 279 -1.42 -2.32 -14.46
CA ASN A 279 -0.06 -2.00 -14.85
C ASN A 279 0.08 -0.52 -15.22
N TYR A 280 -1.01 0.13 -15.63
CA TYR A 280 -1.05 1.56 -15.87
C TYR A 280 -2.42 2.14 -15.49
N ALA A 281 -2.43 2.99 -14.47
CA ALA A 281 -3.59 3.77 -14.06
C ALA A 281 -3.14 5.08 -13.40
N TYR A 282 -4.02 5.75 -12.65
CA TYR A 282 -3.65 6.90 -11.84
C TYR A 282 -3.89 6.65 -10.36
N VAL A 283 -3.04 7.23 -9.53
CA VAL A 283 -3.07 7.05 -8.07
C VAL A 283 -4.45 7.29 -7.48
N TYR A 284 -5.15 8.36 -7.85
CA TYR A 284 -6.45 8.66 -7.24
C TYR A 284 -7.63 7.86 -7.81
N ASP A 285 -7.37 6.90 -8.70
CA ASP A 285 -8.36 5.87 -9.07
C ASP A 285 -8.40 4.75 -8.01
N PHE A 286 -7.32 4.57 -7.24
CA PHE A 286 -7.14 3.47 -6.28
C PHE A 286 -6.84 3.92 -4.85
N PHE A 287 -6.34 5.13 -4.67
CA PHE A 287 -5.96 5.69 -3.38
C PHE A 287 -6.83 6.90 -3.04
N PRO A 288 -7.18 7.10 -1.75
CA PRO A 288 -7.88 8.31 -1.34
C PRO A 288 -6.98 9.53 -1.57
N ARG A 289 -7.54 10.67 -2.00
CA ARG A 289 -6.72 11.90 -2.16
C ARG A 289 -6.13 12.37 -0.83
N LYS A 290 -6.92 12.25 0.23
CA LYS A 290 -6.52 12.57 1.59
C LYS A 290 -5.70 11.41 2.16
N ASP A 291 -4.67 11.73 2.95
CA ASP A 291 -3.84 10.78 3.68
C ASP A 291 -2.95 9.87 2.80
N THR A 292 -2.99 10.03 1.46
CA THR A 292 -2.04 9.40 0.55
C THR A 292 -0.70 10.12 0.58
N GLN A 293 0.36 9.34 0.85
CA GLN A 293 1.74 9.79 0.89
C GLN A 293 2.51 9.23 -0.30
N PHE A 294 3.55 9.95 -0.72
CA PHE A 294 4.44 9.54 -1.81
C PHE A 294 5.86 9.55 -1.31
N PHE A 295 6.61 8.48 -1.58
CA PHE A 295 7.99 8.35 -1.16
C PHE A 295 8.87 8.06 -2.36
N VAL A 296 10.04 8.66 -2.39
CA VAL A 296 11.05 8.46 -3.44
C VAL A 296 12.36 8.02 -2.80
N HIS A 297 13.09 7.17 -3.51
CA HIS A 297 14.47 6.85 -3.18
C HIS A 297 15.43 7.60 -4.11
N ASP A 298 16.33 8.39 -3.53
CA ASP A 298 17.39 9.10 -4.26
C ASP A 298 18.67 8.26 -4.40
#